data_AF-A0AA36G798-F1
#
_entry.id   AF-A0AA36G798-F1
#
_cell.length_a   1.000
_cell.length_b   1.000
_cell.length_c   1.000
_cell.angle_alpha   90.00
_cell.angle_beta   90.00
_cell.angle_gamma   90.00
#
_symmetry.space_group_name_H-M   'P 1'
#
loop_
_entity.id
_entity.type
_entity.pdbx_description
1 polymer ?
#
loop_
_entity_poly.entity_id
_entity_poly.type
_entity_poly.pdbx_seq_one_letter_code
_entity_poly.pdbx_strand_id
1 'polypeptide(L)'
;MDSTEPPFSEARFIEITPEDVYKIGDIGTLPVGRVETGIIKPGMVVTFAPQNVTTEVKSVEMHHESLPEAVSGDNVGFNVKNVSVKDSAGYCHVLDCHKAHIACKFAELKEKVDRRTGKKVEHNPKALNNGDAGIVELHPTKPLCVEAFTDYSPLGRFAVRDMRQTVAVGVIKSVDKSDGAGGKVTKAAQKAGGAAGKKK
;
A
#
# COMPACT_ATOMS: atom_id res chain seq x y z
N MET A 1 -0.80 14.42 36.28
CA MET A 1 -1.78 14.94 35.31
C MET A 1 -0.97 15.38 34.10
N ASP A 2 -0.26 14.49 33.42
CA ASP A 2 -0.73 13.26 32.78
C ASP A 2 -1.84 13.55 31.76
N SER A 3 -1.42 13.63 30.50
CA SER A 3 -2.21 13.49 29.26
C SER A 3 -1.24 13.68 28.09
N THR A 4 -0.38 12.69 27.86
CA THR A 4 0.37 12.51 26.61
C THR A 4 -0.33 11.49 25.71
N GLU A 5 -1.66 11.54 25.65
CA GLU A 5 -2.39 10.76 24.66
C GLU A 5 -2.35 11.51 23.32
N PRO A 6 -1.81 10.88 22.25
CA PRO A 6 -1.77 11.49 20.93
C PRO A 6 -3.20 11.64 20.37
N PRO A 7 -3.47 12.68 19.55
CA PRO A 7 -4.82 13.06 19.13
C PRO A 7 -5.33 12.22 17.94
N PHE A 8 -5.38 10.90 18.09
CA PHE A 8 -6.08 10.02 17.15
C PHE A 8 -7.10 9.18 17.93
N SER A 9 -8.38 9.41 17.63
CA SER A 9 -9.53 8.80 18.29
C SER A 9 -9.45 7.26 18.32
N GLU A 10 -9.76 6.67 19.47
CA GLU A 10 -9.79 5.24 19.79
C GLU A 10 -10.75 4.39 18.94
N ALA A 11 -10.49 4.27 17.64
CA ALA A 11 -10.83 3.06 16.91
C ALA A 11 -9.54 2.25 16.80
N ARG A 12 -9.37 1.26 17.67
CA ARG A 12 -8.20 0.37 17.72
C ARG A 12 -8.09 -0.41 16.40
N PHE A 13 -7.44 0.18 15.41
CA PHE A 13 -7.13 -0.49 14.14
C PHE A 13 -6.24 -1.70 14.42
N ILE A 14 -6.68 -2.86 13.95
CA ILE A 14 -5.86 -4.07 13.96
C ILE A 14 -4.94 -4.00 12.75
N GLU A 15 -3.64 -3.99 12.98
CA GLU A 15 -2.65 -4.07 11.92
C GLU A 15 -2.01 -5.45 12.01
N ILE A 16 -2.20 -6.25 10.97
CA ILE A 16 -1.53 -7.54 10.80
C ILE A 16 -0.75 -7.43 9.51
N THR A 17 0.55 -7.68 9.56
CA THR A 17 1.36 -7.89 8.36
C THR A 17 1.21 -9.34 7.94
N PRO A 18 0.44 -9.64 6.86
CA PRO A 18 0.35 -11.00 6.36
C PRO A 18 1.72 -11.42 5.84
N GLU A 19 2.25 -12.49 6.40
CA GLU A 19 3.47 -13.17 5.95
C GLU A 19 3.15 -14.08 4.77
N ASP A 20 2.08 -14.88 4.88
CA ASP A 20 1.61 -15.78 3.84
C ASP A 20 0.08 -15.86 3.85
N VAL A 21 -0.50 -16.27 2.73
CA VAL A 21 -1.94 -16.54 2.63
C VAL A 21 -2.15 -17.91 1.98
N TYR A 22 -2.78 -18.82 2.71
CA TYR A 22 -3.07 -20.17 2.25
C TYR A 22 -4.54 -20.29 1.84
N LYS A 23 -4.83 -21.08 0.81
CA LYS A 23 -6.19 -21.52 0.51
C LYS A 23 -6.34 -22.98 0.91
N ILE A 24 -7.15 -23.23 1.92
CA ILE A 24 -7.34 -24.57 2.47
C ILE A 24 -8.74 -25.03 2.08
N GLY A 25 -8.83 -25.91 1.07
CA GLY A 25 -10.04 -26.62 0.62
C GLY A 25 -11.39 -25.98 1.00
N ASP A 26 -12.18 -26.71 1.80
CA ASP A 26 -13.51 -26.30 2.28
C ASP A 26 -13.47 -25.33 3.47
N ILE A 27 -12.28 -25.08 4.01
CA ILE A 27 -12.02 -24.29 5.21
C ILE A 27 -12.01 -22.79 4.89
N GLY A 28 -11.51 -22.41 3.70
CA GLY A 28 -11.52 -21.03 3.21
C GLY A 28 -10.11 -20.50 2.94
N THR A 29 -9.93 -19.19 3.15
CA THR A 29 -8.65 -18.52 3.00
C THR A 29 -8.08 -18.25 4.39
N LEU A 30 -6.81 -18.57 4.58
CA LEU A 30 -6.10 -18.48 5.85
C LEU A 30 -4.88 -17.56 5.69
N PRO A 31 -5.04 -16.25 5.92
CA PRO A 31 -3.91 -15.36 6.10
C PRO A 31 -3.16 -15.70 7.39
N VAL A 32 -1.85 -15.69 7.32
CA VAL A 32 -0.92 -15.89 8.44
C VAL A 32 -0.10 -14.64 8.55
N GLY A 33 0.07 -14.11 9.75
CA GLY A 33 0.86 -12.92 9.96
C GLY A 33 1.08 -12.59 11.43
N ARG A 34 1.98 -11.63 11.64
CA ARG A 34 2.22 -11.07 12.96
C ARG A 34 1.23 -9.95 13.25
N VAL A 35 0.61 -9.99 14.43
CA VAL A 35 -0.21 -8.89 14.94
C VAL A 35 0.74 -7.77 15.37
N GLU A 36 0.70 -6.64 14.67
CA GLU A 36 1.52 -5.47 14.99
C GLU A 36 0.83 -4.59 16.04
N THR A 37 -0.47 -4.33 15.87
CA THR A 37 -1.28 -3.56 16.81
C THR A 37 -2.69 -4.12 16.94
N GLY A 38 -3.29 -3.98 18.12
CA GLY A 38 -4.67 -4.38 18.38
C GLY A 38 -4.82 -5.83 18.82
N ILE A 39 -6.06 -6.32 18.79
CA ILE A 39 -6.45 -7.68 19.21
C ILE A 39 -7.38 -8.26 18.15
N ILE A 40 -7.08 -9.46 17.64
CA ILE A 40 -7.93 -10.20 16.71
C ILE A 40 -8.63 -11.34 17.45
N LYS A 41 -9.94 -11.52 17.21
CA LYS A 41 -10.75 -12.58 17.83
C LYS A 41 -11.64 -13.25 16.78
N PRO A 42 -11.97 -14.54 16.97
CA PRO A 42 -13.07 -15.15 16.23
C PRO A 42 -14.37 -14.33 16.38
N GLY A 43 -15.12 -14.20 15.29
CA GLY A 43 -16.34 -13.39 15.20
C GLY A 43 -16.13 -11.90 14.90
N MET A 44 -14.88 -11.43 14.87
CA MET A 44 -14.61 -10.04 14.49
C MET A 44 -14.78 -9.82 13.00
N VAL A 45 -15.36 -8.68 12.63
CA VAL A 45 -15.40 -8.20 11.25
C VAL A 45 -14.14 -7.40 10.99
N VAL A 46 -13.31 -7.87 10.06
CA VAL A 46 -12.06 -7.23 9.66
C VAL A 46 -12.15 -6.76 8.22
N THR A 47 -11.44 -5.68 7.91
CA THR A 47 -11.35 -5.14 6.56
C THR A 47 -9.92 -5.27 6.07
N PHE A 48 -9.71 -6.05 5.02
CA PHE A 48 -8.43 -6.15 4.34
C PHE A 48 -8.19 -4.90 3.49
N ALA A 49 -7.24 -4.09 3.90
CA ALA A 49 -6.67 -3.04 3.06
C ALA A 49 -5.68 -3.68 2.07
N PRO A 50 -5.57 -3.18 0.82
CA PRO A 50 -6.18 -1.99 0.26
C PRO A 50 -7.51 -2.22 -0.48
N GLN A 51 -7.91 -3.47 -0.72
CA GLN A 51 -9.12 -3.77 -1.50
C GLN A 51 -10.43 -3.44 -0.77
N ASN A 52 -10.35 -3.02 0.50
CA ASN A 52 -11.48 -2.74 1.38
C ASN A 52 -12.45 -3.93 1.45
N VAL A 53 -11.89 -5.14 1.46
CA VAL A 53 -12.66 -6.38 1.53
C VAL A 53 -12.96 -6.65 2.99
N THR A 54 -14.21 -6.48 3.36
CA THR A 54 -14.70 -6.71 4.72
C THR A 54 -15.21 -8.14 4.85
N THR A 55 -14.73 -8.87 5.84
CA THR A 55 -15.15 -10.24 6.12
C THR A 55 -15.09 -10.54 7.62
N GLU A 56 -15.69 -11.66 8.02
CA GLU A 56 -15.71 -12.13 9.39
C GLU A 56 -14.59 -13.15 9.61
N VAL A 57 -13.81 -12.96 10.67
CA VAL A 57 -12.81 -13.92 11.16
C VAL A 57 -13.53 -15.09 11.81
N LYS A 58 -13.33 -16.31 11.30
CA LYS A 58 -14.00 -17.52 11.82
C LYS A 58 -13.22 -18.23 12.91
N SER A 59 -11.91 -18.30 12.75
CA SER A 59 -10.99 -18.84 13.77
C SER A 59 -9.71 -18.03 13.75
N VAL A 60 -9.02 -18.03 14.88
CA VAL A 60 -7.65 -17.54 15.04
C VAL A 60 -6.86 -18.70 15.61
N GLU A 61 -5.71 -19.00 15.04
CA GLU A 61 -4.91 -20.18 15.32
C GLU A 61 -3.44 -19.80 15.45
N MET A 62 -2.75 -20.39 16.44
CA MET A 62 -1.31 -20.26 16.64
C MET A 62 -0.74 -21.64 16.90
N HIS A 63 0.30 -22.05 16.16
CA HIS A 63 0.94 -23.37 16.33
C HIS A 63 -0.02 -24.59 16.32
N HIS A 64 -1.09 -24.54 15.51
CA HIS A 64 -2.15 -25.57 15.42
C HIS A 64 -3.13 -25.63 16.60
N GLU A 65 -3.17 -24.59 17.43
CA GLU A 65 -4.16 -24.45 18.50
C GLU A 65 -5.04 -23.23 18.26
N SER A 66 -6.36 -23.40 18.43
CA SER A 66 -7.31 -22.31 18.31
C SER A 66 -7.22 -21.38 19.51
N LEU A 67 -7.08 -20.08 19.24
CA LEU A 67 -7.02 -19.05 20.25
C LEU A 67 -8.34 -18.30 20.38
N PRO A 68 -8.76 -17.93 21.61
CA PRO A 68 -9.93 -17.08 21.83
C PRO A 68 -9.67 -15.62 21.43
N GLU A 69 -8.41 -15.19 21.48
CA GLU A 69 -7.93 -13.89 21.03
C GLU A 69 -6.43 -13.97 20.75
N ALA A 70 -5.95 -13.15 19.82
CA ALA A 70 -4.52 -12.94 19.61
C ALA A 70 -4.19 -11.45 19.73
N VAL A 71 -3.07 -11.16 20.38
CA VAL A 71 -2.67 -9.81 20.76
C VAL A 71 -1.41 -9.38 20.00
N SER A 72 -1.07 -8.11 20.12
CA SER A 72 0.12 -7.54 19.48
C SER A 72 1.38 -8.31 19.89
N GLY A 73 2.11 -8.83 18.90
CA GLY A 73 3.28 -9.69 19.07
C GLY A 73 3.08 -11.13 18.64
N ASP A 74 1.85 -11.62 18.58
CA ASP A 74 1.55 -13.01 18.23
C ASP A 74 1.64 -13.26 16.72
N ASN A 75 2.19 -14.42 16.35
CA ASN A 75 2.17 -14.91 14.97
C ASN A 75 1.00 -15.87 14.81
N VAL A 76 -0.04 -15.45 14.09
CA VAL A 76 -1.30 -16.19 14.02
C VAL A 76 -1.76 -16.38 12.59
N GLY A 77 -2.36 -17.54 12.34
CA GLY A 77 -3.23 -17.77 11.19
C GLY A 77 -4.65 -17.44 11.57
N PHE A 78 -5.41 -16.78 10.70
CA PHE A 78 -6.83 -16.54 10.96
C PHE A 78 -7.66 -16.90 9.75
N ASN A 79 -8.79 -17.57 9.98
CA ASN A 79 -9.63 -18.06 8.89
C ASN A 79 -10.65 -17.01 8.48
N VAL A 80 -10.74 -16.76 7.17
CA VAL A 80 -11.79 -15.93 6.58
C VAL A 80 -12.47 -16.65 5.41
N LYS A 81 -13.79 -16.46 5.30
CA LYS A 81 -14.60 -17.01 4.20
C LYS A 81 -14.90 -15.95 3.15
N ASN A 82 -15.14 -16.41 1.92
CA ASN A 82 -15.53 -15.58 0.77
C ASN A 82 -14.53 -14.47 0.39
N VAL A 83 -13.26 -14.61 0.79
CA VAL A 83 -12.16 -13.73 0.38
C VAL A 83 -11.18 -14.57 -0.41
N SER A 84 -10.80 -14.17 -1.62
CA SER A 84 -9.78 -14.89 -2.36
C SER A 84 -8.39 -14.58 -1.81
N VAL A 85 -7.40 -15.44 -2.09
CA VAL A 85 -5.99 -15.17 -1.75
C VAL A 85 -5.55 -13.81 -2.31
N LYS A 86 -6.06 -13.46 -3.49
CA LYS A 86 -5.79 -12.19 -4.18
C LYS A 86 -6.39 -10.97 -3.45
N ASP A 87 -7.48 -11.16 -2.72
CA ASP A 87 -8.25 -10.13 -2.01
C ASP A 87 -7.83 -9.94 -0.55
N SER A 88 -7.05 -10.89 -0.01
CA SER A 88 -6.52 -10.88 1.35
C SER A 88 -5.03 -10.57 1.38
N ALA A 89 -4.29 -10.98 0.34
CA ALA A 89 -2.99 -10.44 0.01
C ALA A 89 -3.20 -9.08 -0.68
N GLY A 90 -3.48 -8.07 0.12
CA GLY A 90 -3.50 -6.70 -0.36
C GLY A 90 -2.19 -6.42 -1.09
N TYR A 91 -2.24 -6.19 -2.40
CA TYR A 91 -1.05 -5.91 -3.23
C TYR A 91 -0.48 -4.50 -2.94
N CYS A 92 -0.10 -4.29 -1.69
CA CYS A 92 0.71 -3.18 -1.23
C CYS A 92 2.16 -3.56 -1.50
N HIS A 93 2.62 -3.26 -2.71
CA HIS A 93 4.03 -3.48 -3.03
C HIS A 93 4.85 -2.30 -2.56
N VAL A 94 6.11 -2.56 -2.23
CA VAL A 94 7.01 -1.47 -1.89
C VAL A 94 7.60 -0.89 -3.16
N LEU A 95 7.50 0.43 -3.31
CA LEU A 95 8.11 1.17 -4.39
C LEU A 95 9.39 1.82 -3.91
N ASP A 96 10.45 1.54 -4.65
CA ASP A 96 11.74 2.20 -4.53
C ASP A 96 11.87 3.19 -5.67
N CYS A 97 11.71 4.47 -5.34
CA CYS A 97 11.91 5.57 -6.26
C CYS A 97 13.00 6.48 -5.71
N HIS A 98 14.14 6.53 -6.40
CA HIS A 98 15.34 7.22 -5.93
C HIS A 98 15.78 6.76 -4.52
N LYS A 99 15.54 7.57 -3.48
CA LYS A 99 15.81 7.25 -2.07
C LYS A 99 14.54 6.96 -1.26
N ALA A 100 13.36 7.13 -1.85
CA ALA A 100 12.10 6.85 -1.21
C ALA A 100 11.83 5.34 -1.25
N HIS A 101 11.43 4.79 -0.11
CA HIS A 101 11.01 3.41 0.06
C HIS A 101 9.62 3.43 0.70
N ILE A 102 8.58 3.36 -0.13
CA ILE A 102 7.19 3.60 0.29
C ILE A 102 6.27 2.53 -0.30
N ALA A 103 5.41 1.96 0.54
CA ALA A 103 4.35 1.06 0.09
C ALA A 103 3.33 1.83 -0.76
N CYS A 104 3.02 1.31 -1.94
CA CYS A 104 2.01 1.86 -2.82
C CYS A 104 0.94 0.82 -3.14
N LYS A 105 -0.30 1.30 -3.21
CA LYS A 105 -1.47 0.53 -3.61
C LYS A 105 -1.59 0.57 -5.13
N PHE A 106 -1.80 -0.58 -5.74
CA PHE A 106 -2.19 -0.67 -7.14
C PHE A 106 -3.68 -0.36 -7.23
N ALA A 107 -4.03 0.82 -7.75
CA ALA A 107 -5.42 1.29 -7.81
C ALA A 107 -6.16 0.61 -8.96
N GLU A 108 -5.65 0.74 -10.19
CA GLU A 108 -6.26 0.15 -11.38
C GLU A 108 -5.20 -0.16 -12.46
N LEU A 109 -5.37 -1.28 -13.15
CA LEU A 109 -4.59 -1.62 -14.36
C LEU A 109 -5.31 -1.05 -15.57
N LYS A 110 -4.99 0.19 -15.96
CA LYS A 110 -5.69 0.86 -17.07
C LYS A 110 -5.56 0.08 -18.38
N GLU A 111 -4.34 -0.31 -18.74
CA GLU A 111 -4.07 -0.86 -20.07
C GLU A 111 -2.92 -1.86 -20.06
N LYS A 112 -3.03 -2.93 -20.85
CA LYS A 112 -1.90 -3.77 -21.24
C LYS A 112 -1.24 -3.14 -22.47
N VAL A 113 0.08 -3.02 -22.45
CA VAL A 113 0.87 -2.48 -23.56
C VAL A 113 1.91 -3.48 -24.02
N ASP A 114 2.21 -3.44 -25.32
CA ASP A 114 3.31 -4.20 -25.88
C ASP A 114 4.65 -3.60 -25.42
N ARG A 115 5.53 -4.42 -24.86
CA ARG A 115 6.79 -3.99 -24.24
C ARG A 115 7.77 -3.34 -25.23
N ARG A 116 7.74 -3.69 -26.52
CA ARG A 116 8.69 -3.19 -27.52
C ARG A 116 8.16 -1.94 -28.23
N THR A 117 6.86 -1.92 -28.51
CA THR A 117 6.24 -0.88 -29.34
C THR A 117 5.48 0.16 -28.53
N GLY A 118 5.17 -0.13 -27.25
CA GLY A 118 4.36 0.73 -26.39
C GLY A 118 2.89 0.83 -26.84
N LYS A 119 2.46 0.05 -27.83
CA LYS A 119 1.09 0.04 -28.33
C LYS A 119 0.16 -0.63 -27.34
N LYS A 120 -1.03 -0.06 -27.18
CA LYS A 120 -2.10 -0.61 -26.33
C LYS A 120 -2.60 -1.91 -26.97
N VAL A 121 -2.58 -2.99 -26.19
CA VAL A 121 -3.03 -4.31 -26.62
C VAL A 121 -4.43 -4.59 -26.07
N GLU A 122 -4.65 -4.28 -24.79
CA GLU A 122 -5.90 -4.56 -24.09
C GLU A 122 -6.22 -3.44 -23.10
N HIS A 123 -7.50 -3.10 -22.97
CA HIS A 123 -7.98 -2.13 -21.99
C HIS A 123 -8.55 -2.86 -20.77
N ASN A 124 -8.14 -2.43 -19.58
CA ASN A 124 -8.47 -3.01 -18.28
C ASN A 124 -8.22 -4.52 -18.14
N PRO A 125 -6.98 -5.01 -18.32
CA PRO A 125 -6.66 -6.42 -18.14
C PRO A 125 -6.85 -6.88 -16.68
N LYS A 126 -7.37 -8.09 -16.49
CA LYS A 126 -7.60 -8.66 -15.13
C LYS A 126 -6.31 -8.98 -14.36
N ALA A 127 -5.20 -9.18 -15.07
CA ALA A 127 -3.87 -9.45 -14.52
C ALA A 127 -2.77 -9.17 -15.56
N LEU A 128 -1.54 -8.92 -15.09
CA LEU A 128 -0.32 -8.91 -15.90
C LEU A 128 0.55 -10.09 -15.49
N ASN A 129 1.07 -10.83 -16.47
CA ASN A 129 1.97 -11.95 -16.24
C ASN A 129 3.43 -11.54 -16.47
N ASN A 130 4.36 -12.44 -16.15
CA ASN A 130 5.77 -12.20 -16.39
C ASN A 130 6.05 -11.94 -17.88
N GLY A 131 6.72 -10.84 -18.18
CA GLY A 131 7.02 -10.38 -19.54
C GLY A 131 6.00 -9.40 -20.13
N ASP A 132 4.82 -9.28 -19.53
CA ASP A 132 3.83 -8.28 -19.93
C ASP A 132 4.23 -6.88 -19.47
N ALA A 133 3.78 -5.86 -20.21
CA ALA A 133 3.86 -4.48 -19.79
C ALA A 133 2.45 -3.89 -19.68
N GLY A 134 2.26 -2.94 -18.77
CA GLY A 134 0.97 -2.29 -18.58
C GLY A 134 1.11 -0.88 -18.02
N ILE A 135 0.06 -0.09 -18.19
CA ILE A 135 -0.12 1.21 -17.54
C ILE A 135 -0.99 0.97 -16.31
N VAL A 136 -0.47 1.39 -15.17
CA VAL A 136 -1.08 1.17 -13.87
C VAL A 136 -1.17 2.49 -13.14
N GLU A 137 -2.29 2.71 -12.46
CA GLU A 137 -2.44 3.79 -11.49
C GLU A 137 -1.99 3.34 -10.10
N LEU A 138 -1.09 4.10 -9.49
CA LEU A 138 -0.49 3.79 -8.21
C LEU A 138 -0.81 4.89 -7.20
N HIS A 139 -1.30 4.49 -6.03
CA HIS A 139 -1.58 5.41 -4.92
C HIS A 139 -0.61 5.14 -3.77
N PRO A 140 0.30 6.08 -3.45
CA PRO A 140 1.23 5.90 -2.35
C PRO A 140 0.51 5.97 -1.00
N THR A 141 0.91 5.12 -0.04
CA THR A 141 0.30 5.11 1.31
C THR A 141 0.78 6.25 2.20
N LYS A 142 1.96 6.81 1.89
CA LYS A 142 2.55 7.97 2.56
C LYS A 142 2.89 9.05 1.52
N PRO A 143 2.99 10.33 1.91
CA PRO A 143 3.42 11.38 0.99
C PRO A 143 4.72 11.00 0.27
N LEU A 144 4.66 10.98 -1.06
CA LEU A 144 5.76 10.57 -1.93
C LEU A 144 5.99 11.67 -2.96
N CYS A 145 7.24 12.12 -3.07
CA CYS A 145 7.65 13.06 -4.10
C CYS A 145 8.18 12.28 -5.31
N VAL A 146 7.44 12.35 -6.42
CA VAL A 146 7.78 11.72 -7.69
C VAL A 146 7.46 12.67 -8.83
N GLU A 147 8.13 12.47 -9.96
CA GLU A 147 7.95 13.29 -11.16
C GLU A 147 7.82 12.41 -12.40
N ALA A 148 7.22 12.95 -13.46
CA ALA A 148 7.20 12.26 -14.74
C ALA A 148 8.63 12.03 -15.25
N PHE A 149 8.87 10.87 -15.86
CA PHE A 149 10.19 10.49 -16.36
C PHE A 149 10.72 11.46 -17.43
N THR A 150 9.82 12.03 -18.24
CA THR A 150 10.14 13.03 -19.25
C THR A 150 10.65 14.33 -18.65
N ASP A 151 10.13 14.69 -17.48
CA ASP A 151 10.38 15.99 -16.85
C ASP A 151 11.61 15.90 -15.94
N TYR A 152 11.68 14.85 -15.12
CA TYR A 152 12.82 14.58 -14.26
C TYR A 152 13.10 13.09 -14.13
N SER A 153 13.87 12.59 -15.10
CA SER A 153 14.29 11.18 -15.24
C SER A 153 14.72 10.48 -13.94
N PRO A 154 15.50 11.10 -13.02
CA PRO A 154 15.91 10.44 -11.78
C PRO A 154 14.76 10.14 -10.79
N LEU A 155 13.67 10.90 -10.79
CA LEU A 155 12.49 10.68 -9.93
C LEU A 155 11.34 9.97 -10.65
N GLY A 156 11.50 9.71 -11.95
CA GLY A 156 10.50 9.04 -12.76
C GLY A 156 10.75 7.55 -12.95
N ARG A 157 11.80 6.96 -12.36
CA ARG A 157 12.06 5.52 -12.39
C ARG A 157 11.81 4.91 -11.02
N PHE A 158 11.14 3.78 -10.99
CA PHE A 158 10.90 3.05 -9.75
C PHE A 158 11.03 1.55 -9.95
N ALA A 159 11.40 0.86 -8.87
CA ALA A 159 11.34 -0.59 -8.76
C ALA A 159 10.20 -0.97 -7.83
N VAL A 160 9.42 -1.97 -8.22
CA VAL A 160 8.39 -2.58 -7.40
C VAL A 160 9.00 -3.81 -6.75
N ARG A 161 9.02 -3.83 -5.43
CA ARG A 161 9.57 -4.93 -4.64
C ARG A 161 8.46 -5.68 -3.91
N ASP A 162 8.62 -6.99 -3.87
CA ASP A 162 7.85 -7.93 -3.07
C ASP A 162 8.82 -8.82 -2.31
N MET A 163 8.67 -8.97 -0.99
CA MET A 163 9.56 -9.77 -0.13
C MET A 163 11.07 -9.62 -0.43
N ARG A 164 11.54 -8.37 -0.60
CA ARG A 164 12.93 -7.99 -0.96
C ARG A 164 13.39 -8.39 -2.38
N GLN A 165 12.55 -9.02 -3.18
CA GLN A 165 12.81 -9.30 -4.59
C GLN A 165 12.19 -8.21 -5.47
N THR A 166 12.82 -7.89 -6.59
CA THR A 166 12.27 -6.92 -7.54
C THR A 166 11.34 -7.66 -8.51
N VAL A 167 10.04 -7.41 -8.41
CA VAL A 167 9.01 -8.08 -9.21
C VAL A 167 8.66 -7.31 -10.48
N ALA A 168 8.84 -5.99 -10.48
CA ALA A 168 8.65 -5.16 -11.65
C ALA A 168 9.52 -3.90 -11.61
N VAL A 169 9.71 -3.29 -12.78
CA VAL A 169 10.33 -1.97 -12.93
C VAL A 169 9.42 -1.10 -13.77
N GLY A 170 9.32 0.19 -13.42
CA GLY A 170 8.39 1.10 -14.04
C GLY A 170 8.99 2.49 -14.30
N VAL A 171 8.33 3.19 -15.21
CA VAL A 171 8.58 4.60 -15.50
C VAL A 171 7.28 5.39 -15.32
N ILE A 172 7.37 6.52 -14.64
CA ILE A 172 6.24 7.40 -14.34
C ILE A 172 5.92 8.22 -15.59
N LYS A 173 4.69 8.10 -16.08
CA LYS A 173 4.20 8.86 -17.23
C LYS A 173 3.55 10.19 -16.82
N SER A 174 2.78 10.17 -15.74
CA SER A 174 2.06 11.32 -15.21
C SER A 174 1.98 11.21 -13.69
N VAL A 175 1.90 12.36 -13.02
CA VAL A 175 1.73 12.45 -11.57
C VAL A 175 0.61 13.43 -11.30
N ASP A 176 -0.42 12.98 -10.57
CA ASP A 176 -1.42 13.87 -9.99
C ASP A 176 -0.83 14.46 -8.71
N LYS A 177 -0.28 15.67 -8.84
CA LYS A 177 0.30 16.39 -7.71
C LYS A 177 -0.84 16.87 -6.83
N SER A 178 -0.81 16.52 -5.55
CA SER A 178 -1.72 17.17 -4.60
C SER A 178 -1.34 18.65 -4.53
N ASP A 179 -2.34 19.53 -4.66
CA ASP A 179 -2.19 20.94 -4.38
C ASP A 179 -1.75 21.07 -2.92
N GLY A 180 -0.45 21.24 -2.72
CA GLY A 180 0.16 21.19 -1.41
C GLY A 180 -0.60 22.10 -0.46
N ALA A 181 -1.23 21.52 0.57
CA ALA A 181 -1.73 22.30 1.69
C ALA A 181 -0.57 23.19 2.15
N GLY A 182 -0.74 24.50 2.00
CA GLY A 182 0.32 25.50 2.03
C GLY A 182 1.36 25.19 3.10
N GLY A 183 2.52 24.70 2.67
CA GLY A 183 3.61 24.34 3.58
C GLY A 183 3.95 25.54 4.47
N LYS A 184 4.30 25.28 5.73
CA LYS A 184 4.64 26.32 6.70
C LYS A 184 5.74 27.22 6.12
N VAL A 185 5.36 28.42 5.67
CA VAL A 185 6.31 29.38 5.12
C VAL A 185 7.15 29.93 6.27
N THR A 186 8.46 29.75 6.19
CA THR A 186 9.36 30.24 7.23
C THR A 186 9.42 31.77 7.19
N LYS A 187 9.67 32.39 8.34
CA LYS A 187 9.89 33.86 8.41
C LYS A 187 11.05 34.31 7.50
N ALA A 188 12.02 33.44 7.21
CA ALA A 188 13.09 33.71 6.26
C ALA A 188 12.58 33.77 4.81
N ALA A 189 11.71 32.84 4.40
CA ALA A 189 11.09 32.84 3.08
C ALA A 189 10.18 34.06 2.87
N GLN A 190 9.42 34.47 3.90
CA GLN A 190 8.62 35.69 3.87
C GLN A 190 9.48 36.95 3.69
N LYS A 191 10.64 37.02 4.35
CA LYS A 191 11.58 38.15 4.20
C LYS A 191 12.24 38.21 2.84
N ALA A 192 12.51 37.06 2.21
CA ALA A 192 13.11 37.01 0.88
C ALA A 192 12.13 37.46 -0.24
N GLY A 193 10.85 37.11 -0.13
CA GLY A 193 9.81 37.51 -1.11
C GLY A 193 9.53 39.02 -1.13
N GLY A 194 9.79 39.75 -0.04
CA GLY A 194 9.61 41.21 0.04
C GLY A 194 10.69 42.05 -0.64
N ALA A 195 11.80 41.47 -1.09
CA ALA A 195 12.94 42.22 -1.63
C ALA A 195 12.85 42.51 -3.15
N ALA A 196 11.85 41.99 -3.86
CA ALA A 196 11.71 42.16 -5.31
C ALA A 196 11.01 43.47 -5.75
N GLY A 197 10.55 44.31 -4.81
CA GLY A 197 9.74 45.51 -5.10
C GLY A 197 10.45 46.88 -5.01
N LYS A 198 11.78 46.93 -4.93
CA LYS A 198 12.53 48.22 -4.97
C LYS A 198 13.77 48.09 -5.86
N LYS A 199 13.58 48.19 -7.18
CA LYS A 199 14.61 48.71 -8.08
C LYS A 199 14.07 49.97 -8.76
N LYS A 200 14.67 51.06 -8.27
CA LYS A 200 14.92 52.40 -8.83
C LYS A 200 14.52 52.63 -10.29
#